data_AF-A0A6B3HIH6-F1
#
_entry.id   AF-A0A6B3HIH6-F1
#
_cell.length_a   1.000
_cell.length_b   1.000
_cell.length_c   1.000
_cell.angle_alpha   90.00
_cell.angle_beta   90.00
_cell.angle_gamma   90.00
#
_symmetry.space_group_name_H-M   'P 1'
#
loop_
_entity.id
_entity.type
_entity.pdbx_description
1 polymer ?
#
loop_
_entity_poly.entity_id
_entity_poly.type
_entity_poly.pdbx_seq_one_letter_code
_entity_poly.pdbx_strand_id
1 'polypeptide(L)' 'KTYQQDPANARESLRELALDLEEGADMVMVKPAGPYLDILAKVAESVDVPVAAYQISGEYAMIEAAA' A
#
# COMPACT_ATOMS: atom_id res chain seq x y z
N LYS A 1 4.64 -10.12 13.36
CA LYS A 1 3.34 -10.19 12.66
C LYS A 1 2.18 -9.76 13.57
N THR A 2 2.37 -8.78 14.45
CA THR A 2 1.31 -8.36 15.39
C THR A 2 0.62 -7.08 14.95
N TYR A 3 1.14 -6.39 13.94
CA TYR A 3 0.63 -5.10 13.46
C TYR A 3 0.69 -4.91 11.94
N GLN A 4 1.48 -5.73 11.21
CA GLN A 4 1.50 -5.66 9.75
C GLN A 4 0.34 -6.49 9.20
N GLN A 5 -0.30 -5.99 8.16
CA GLN A 5 -1.39 -6.66 7.44
C GLN A 5 -0.94 -8.04 6.93
N ASP A 6 -1.90 -8.95 6.78
CA ASP A 6 -1.66 -10.22 6.08
C ASP A 6 -1.57 -9.97 4.56
N PRO A 7 -0.45 -10.34 3.89
CA PRO A 7 -0.30 -10.27 2.44
C PRO A 7 -1.48 -10.80 1.62
N ALA A 8 -2.20 -11.80 2.14
CA ALA A 8 -3.32 -12.43 1.44
C ALA A 8 -4.65 -11.66 1.56
N ASN A 9 -4.70 -10.57 2.34
CA ASN A 9 -5.95 -9.96 2.79
C ASN A 9 -6.21 -8.56 2.23
N ALA A 10 -6.64 -8.48 0.98
CA ALA A 10 -7.03 -7.21 0.36
C ALA A 10 -8.18 -6.46 1.06
N ARG A 11 -9.05 -7.18 1.79
CA ARG A 11 -10.19 -6.57 2.50
C ARG A 11 -9.73 -5.78 3.73
N GLU A 12 -8.70 -6.28 4.41
CA GLU A 12 -8.07 -5.57 5.53
C GLU A 12 -7.46 -4.25 5.05
N SER A 13 -6.81 -4.23 3.88
CA SER A 13 -6.25 -3.00 3.33
C SER A 13 -7.27 -1.89 3.12
N LEU A 14 -8.46 -2.22 2.57
CA LEU A 14 -9.52 -1.21 2.40
C LEU A 14 -10.19 -0.80 3.71
N ARG A 15 -10.18 -1.67 4.73
CA ARG A 15 -10.67 -1.32 6.06
C ARG A 15 -9.72 -0.36 6.77
N GLU A 16 -8.43 -0.64 6.79
CA GLU A 16 -7.43 0.25 7.38
C GLU A 16 -7.41 1.60 6.65
N LEU A 17 -7.52 1.59 5.31
CA LEU A 17 -7.67 2.81 4.53
C LEU A 17 -8.83 3.69 5.01
N ALA A 18 -10.02 3.09 5.23
CA ALA A 18 -11.18 3.83 5.70
C ALA A 18 -10.94 4.43 7.09
N LEU A 19 -10.26 3.70 7.99
CA LEU A 19 -9.90 4.20 9.31
C LEU A 19 -8.94 5.39 9.23
N ASP A 20 -7.89 5.31 8.42
CA ASP A 20 -6.93 6.42 8.23
C ASP A 20 -7.63 7.68 7.71
N LEU A 21 -8.60 7.53 6.80
CA LEU A 21 -9.39 8.65 6.29
C LEU A 21 -10.34 9.24 7.35
N GLU A 22 -10.97 8.40 8.16
CA GLU A 22 -11.80 8.84 9.29
C GLU A 22 -10.97 9.60 10.35
N GLU A 23 -9.69 9.22 10.52
CA GLU A 23 -8.74 9.91 11.38
C GLU A 23 -8.19 11.21 10.76
N GLY A 24 -8.50 11.49 9.50
CA GLY A 24 -8.15 12.73 8.82
C GLY A 24 -6.82 12.71 8.08
N ALA A 25 -6.39 11.54 7.57
CA ALA A 25 -5.18 11.44 6.76
C ALA A 25 -5.28 12.30 5.48
N ASP A 26 -4.36 13.24 5.31
CA ASP A 26 -4.25 14.08 4.10
C ASP A 26 -3.72 13.32 2.88
N MET A 27 -3.12 12.14 3.09
CA MET A 27 -2.52 11.27 2.08
C MET A 27 -2.43 9.85 2.62
N VAL A 28 -2.55 8.86 1.73
CA VAL A 28 -2.46 7.43 2.08
C VAL A 28 -1.36 6.75 1.26
N MET A 29 -0.90 5.57 1.69
CA MET A 29 0.20 4.86 1.02
C MET A 29 0.00 3.35 1.00
N VAL A 30 0.41 2.72 -0.10
CA VAL A 30 0.59 1.25 -0.17
C VAL A 30 2.07 0.88 -0.09
N LYS A 31 2.39 -0.09 0.76
CA LYS A 31 3.74 -0.62 0.98
C LYS A 31 3.66 -2.12 1.30
N PRO A 32 4.44 -2.99 0.65
CA PRO A 32 5.30 -2.75 -0.52
C PRO A 32 4.52 -2.33 -1.79
N ALA A 33 5.18 -1.76 -2.78
CA ALA A 33 4.50 -1.25 -3.98
C ALA A 33 4.34 -2.31 -5.08
N GLY A 34 5.44 -2.76 -5.67
CA GLY A 34 5.43 -3.59 -6.88
C GLY A 34 4.60 -4.87 -6.78
N PRO A 35 4.71 -5.65 -5.69
CA PRO A 35 3.89 -6.84 -5.50
C PRO A 35 2.41 -6.56 -5.19
N TYR A 36 2.03 -5.32 -4.89
CA TYR A 36 0.68 -4.93 -4.43
C TYR A 36 0.06 -3.81 -5.28
N LEU A 37 0.40 -3.76 -6.57
CA LEU A 37 -0.18 -2.79 -7.50
C LEU A 37 -1.70 -2.95 -7.65
N ASP A 38 -2.24 -4.15 -7.38
CA ASP A 38 -3.68 -4.41 -7.34
C ASP A 38 -4.36 -3.72 -6.15
N ILE A 39 -3.70 -3.65 -5.00
CA ILE A 39 -4.16 -2.88 -3.83
C ILE A 39 -4.02 -1.38 -4.11
N LEU A 40 -2.87 -0.96 -4.65
CA LEU A 40 -2.63 0.45 -5.01
C LEU A 40 -3.71 0.98 -5.96
N ALA A 41 -4.08 0.22 -6.98
CA ALA A 41 -5.15 0.59 -7.91
C ALA A 41 -6.50 0.77 -7.19
N LYS A 42 -6.89 -0.18 -6.34
CA LYS A 42 -8.14 -0.09 -5.57
C LYS A 42 -8.17 1.11 -4.63
N VAL A 43 -7.06 1.38 -3.94
CA VAL A 43 -6.94 2.55 -3.06
C VAL A 43 -7.09 3.84 -3.85
N ALA A 44 -6.39 3.96 -4.99
CA ALA A 44 -6.45 5.13 -5.86
C ALA A 44 -7.85 5.36 -6.48
N GLU A 45 -8.62 4.29 -6.72
CA GLU A 45 -10.01 4.37 -7.18
C GLU A 45 -11.00 4.73 -6.08
N SER A 46 -10.65 4.52 -4.80
CA SER A 46 -11.59 4.63 -3.68
C SER A 46 -11.48 5.92 -2.87
N VAL A 47 -10.52 6.79 -3.16
CA VAL A 47 -10.23 7.98 -2.34
C VAL A 47 -9.98 9.23 -3.19
N ASP A 48 -10.28 10.39 -2.62
CA ASP A 48 -10.00 11.70 -3.24
C ASP A 48 -8.70 12.35 -2.74
N VAL A 49 -8.02 11.73 -1.76
CA VAL A 49 -6.72 12.19 -1.26
C VAL A 49 -5.58 11.62 -2.10
N PRO A 50 -4.40 12.28 -2.15
CA PRO A 50 -3.24 11.72 -2.82
C PRO A 50 -2.87 10.32 -2.33
N VAL A 51 -2.43 9.47 -3.25
CA VAL A 51 -2.00 8.09 -2.96
C VAL A 51 -0.52 7.94 -3.30
N ALA A 52 0.26 7.50 -2.33
CA ALA A 52 1.67 7.20 -2.47
C ALA A 52 1.92 5.68 -2.57
N ALA A 53 3.05 5.31 -3.17
CA ALA A 53 3.52 3.94 -3.24
C ALA A 53 4.98 3.86 -2.78
N TYR A 54 5.31 2.88 -1.94
CA TYR A 54 6.68 2.68 -1.47
C TYR A 54 7.31 1.43 -2.10
N GLN A 55 8.17 1.63 -3.08
CA GLN A 55 9.02 0.59 -3.63
C GLN A 55 10.10 0.23 -2.59
N ILE A 56 9.97 -0.92 -1.94
CA ILE A 56 10.82 -1.25 -0.79
C ILE A 56 12.25 -1.60 -1.20
N SER A 57 13.16 -1.59 -0.22
CA SER A 57 14.57 -1.94 -0.42
C SER A 57 14.76 -3.32 -1.07
N GLY A 58 13.92 -4.31 -0.75
CA GLY A 58 13.96 -5.61 -1.41
C GLY A 58 13.63 -5.55 -2.90
N GLU A 59 12.67 -4.72 -3.30
CA GLU A 59 12.31 -4.51 -4.71
C GLU A 59 13.46 -3.85 -5.47
N TYR A 60 14.05 -2.81 -4.89
CA TYR A 60 15.22 -2.14 -5.45
C TYR A 60 16.42 -3.09 -5.58
N ALA A 61 16.75 -3.84 -4.52
CA ALA A 61 17.86 -4.79 -4.53
C ALA A 61 17.68 -5.90 -5.57
N MET A 62 16.44 -6.35 -5.82
CA MET A 62 16.17 -7.33 -6.89
C MET A 62 16.45 -6.76 -8.29
N ILE A 63 16.14 -5.49 -8.53
CA ILE A 63 16.45 -4.82 -9.80
C ILE A 63 17.96 -4.67 -9.96
N GLU A 64 18.64 -4.14 -8.95
CA GLU A 64 20.11 -3.95 -8.95
C GLU A 64 20.86 -5.28 -9.13
N ALA A 65 20.38 -6.37 -8.51
CA ALA A 65 21.01 -7.68 -8.65
C ALA A 65 20.79 -8.33 -10.04
N ALA A 66 19.79 -7.86 -10.79
CA ALA A 66 19.46 -8.40 -12.12
C ALA A 66 20.06 -7.59 -13.28
N ALA A 67 20.51 -6.36 -13.02
CA ALA A 67 21.13 -5.46 -14.00
C ALA A 67 22.61 -5.82 -14.28
#